data_AF-J7LEF1-F1
#
_entry.id   AF-J7LEF1-F1
#
_cell.length_a   1.000
_cell.length_b   1.000
_cell.length_c   1.000
_cell.angle_alpha   90.00
_cell.angle_beta   90.00
_cell.angle_gamma   90.00
#
_symmetry.space_group_name_H-M   'P 1'
#
loop_
_entity.id
_entity.type
_entity.pdbx_description
1 polymer ?
#
loop_
_entity_poly.entity_id
_entity_poly.type
_entity_poly.pdbx_seq_one_letter_code
_entity_poly.pdbx_strand_id
1 'polypeptide(L)' 'MSNTHYPVPRSRRSREACVEAAKLYAILGTYQKVADVMGVSQPTAFRWAKTGALLLQVEERTPGTAFADIRETS' A
#
# COMPACT_ATOMS: atom_id res chain seq x y z
N MET A 1 -19.62 29.08 19.26
CA MET A 1 -19.58 27.61 19.03
C MET A 1 -18.36 27.31 18.18
N SER A 2 -17.24 26.95 18.79
CA SER A 2 -15.99 26.69 18.08
C SER A 2 -16.03 25.29 17.49
N ASN A 3 -16.33 25.19 16.19
CA ASN A 3 -16.12 23.96 15.44
C ASN A 3 -14.61 23.77 15.28
N THR A 4 -13.97 23.18 16.29
CA THR A 4 -12.58 22.71 16.24
C THR A 4 -12.53 21.65 15.15
N HIS A 5 -12.17 22.09 13.95
CA HIS A 5 -11.91 21.24 12.80
C HIS A 5 -10.63 20.46 13.11
N TYR A 6 -10.74 19.39 13.91
CA TYR A 6 -9.66 18.43 14.07
C TYR A 6 -9.29 17.99 12.65
N PRO A 7 -8.04 18.19 12.19
CA PRO A 7 -7.61 17.53 10.98
C PRO A 7 -7.67 16.04 11.31
N VAL A 8 -8.74 15.37 10.90
CA VAL A 8 -8.77 13.90 10.84
C VAL A 8 -7.52 13.55 10.02
N PRO A 9 -6.53 12.83 10.58
CA PRO A 9 -5.33 12.49 9.82
C PRO A 9 -5.74 11.57 8.67
N ARG A 10 -6.08 12.17 7.52
CA ARG A 10 -6.41 11.49 6.28
C ARG A 10 -5.12 10.95 5.68
N SER A 11 -4.55 9.89 6.28
CA SER A 11 -3.65 8.93 5.59
C SER A 11 -2.94 7.94 6.54
N ARG A 12 -3.64 7.28 7.48
CA ARG A 12 -3.16 5.95 7.92
C ARG A 12 -3.20 4.90 6.78
N ARG A 13 -3.68 5.27 5.59
CA ARG A 13 -3.67 4.49 4.36
C ARG A 13 -2.53 4.94 3.42
N SER A 14 -1.31 5.12 3.93
CA SER A 14 -0.18 5.40 3.05
C SER A 14 0.04 4.20 2.12
N ARG A 15 0.43 4.46 0.86
CA ARG A 15 0.82 3.40 -0.10
C ARG A 15 1.80 2.43 0.55
N GLU A 16 2.75 2.98 1.30
CA GLU A 16 3.75 2.26 2.09
C GLU A 16 3.13 1.32 3.11
N ALA A 17 2.16 1.77 3.93
CA ALA A 17 1.51 0.90 4.91
C ALA A 17 0.76 -0.28 4.25
N CYS A 18 0.16 -0.05 3.08
CA CYS A 18 -0.47 -1.13 2.31
C CYS A 18 0.57 -2.14 1.80
N VAL A 19 1.65 -1.65 1.19
CA VAL A 19 2.74 -2.50 0.68
C VAL A 19 3.42 -3.28 1.80
N GLU A 20 3.68 -2.63 2.93
CA GLU A 20 4.28 -3.24 4.10
C GLU A 20 3.37 -4.32 4.70
N ALA A 21 2.06 -4.04 4.82
CA ALA A 21 1.09 -5.06 5.25
C ALA A 21 1.07 -6.29 4.34
N ALA A 22 1.22 -6.11 3.03
CA ALA A 22 1.27 -7.21 2.07
C ALA A 22 2.56 -8.05 2.22
N LYS A 23 3.71 -7.39 2.42
CA LYS A 23 4.99 -8.08 2.69
C LYS A 23 4.95 -8.85 4.01
N LEU A 24 4.46 -8.21 5.07
CA LEU A 24 4.28 -8.85 6.37
C LEU A 24 3.33 -10.04 6.29
N TYR A 25 2.24 -9.93 5.51
CA TYR A 25 1.34 -11.06 5.29
C TYR A 25 2.04 -12.24 4.59
N ALA A 26 2.87 -11.99 3.58
CA ALA A 26 3.64 -13.03 2.89
C ALA A 26 4.60 -13.78 3.83
N ILE A 27 5.10 -13.12 4.88
CA ILE A 27 6.02 -13.71 5.87
C ILE A 27 5.25 -14.39 7.01
N LEU A 28 4.24 -13.72 7.56
CA LEU A 28 3.55 -14.13 8.80
C LEU A 28 2.37 -15.06 8.57
N GLY A 29 1.82 -15.08 7.35
CA GLY A 29 0.74 -15.96 6.89
C GLY A 29 -0.65 -15.65 7.46
N THR A 30 -0.80 -14.69 8.38
CA THR A 30 -2.10 -14.38 9.00
C THR A 30 -2.28 -12.88 9.23
N TYR A 31 -3.51 -12.39 9.02
CA TYR A 31 -3.84 -10.97 9.23
C TYR A 31 -3.78 -10.54 10.69
N GLN A 32 -3.94 -11.47 11.64
CA GLN A 32 -3.84 -11.17 13.06
C GLN A 32 -2.41 -10.76 13.41
N LYS A 33 -1.41 -11.56 13.04
CA LYS A 33 0.00 -11.23 13.27
C LYS A 33 0.43 -9.92 12.59
N VAL A 34 -0.08 -9.66 11.38
CA VAL A 34 0.17 -8.38 10.69
C VAL A 34 -0.42 -7.22 11.47
N ALA A 35 -1.64 -7.37 12.01
CA ALA A 35 -2.31 -6.37 12.82
C ALA A 35 -1.53 -6.07 14.12
N ASP A 36 -1.04 -7.12 14.78
CA ASP A 36 -0.24 -7.02 16.01
C ASP A 36 1.08 -6.26 15.75
N VAL A 37 1.77 -6.56 14.64
CA VAL A 37 3.03 -5.88 14.26
C VAL A 37 2.79 -4.42 13.87
N MET A 38 1.71 -4.13 13.13
CA MET A 38 1.41 -2.78 12.64
C MET A 38 0.65 -1.91 13.64
N GLY A 39 0.25 -2.45 14.80
CA GLY A 39 -0.54 -1.73 15.80
C GLY A 39 -1.91 -1.29 15.28
N VAL A 40 -2.58 -2.12 14.48
CA VAL A 40 -3.91 -1.84 13.90
C VAL A 40 -4.89 -2.98 14.19
N SER A 41 -6.16 -2.78 13.85
CA SER A 41 -7.15 -3.86 13.93
C SER A 41 -6.99 -4.86 12.78
N GLN A 42 -7.34 -6.13 13.02
CA GLN A 42 -7.30 -7.18 12.00
C GLN A 42 -8.05 -6.83 10.70
N PRO A 43 -9.27 -6.21 10.73
CA PRO A 43 -9.95 -5.78 9.50
C PRO A 43 -9.22 -4.66 8.75
N THR A 44 -8.39 -3.88 9.45
CA THR A 44 -7.53 -2.84 8.84
C THR A 44 -6.33 -3.48 8.16
N ALA A 45 -5.65 -4.40 8.84
CA ALA A 45 -4.54 -5.17 8.27
C ALA A 45 -4.96 -5.96 7.03
N PHE A 46 -6.14 -6.61 7.05
CA PHE A 46 -6.71 -7.27 5.88
C PHE A 46 -6.90 -6.31 4.69
N ARG A 47 -7.51 -5.14 4.93
CA ARG A 47 -7.73 -4.14 3.89
C ARG A 47 -6.41 -3.62 3.31
N TRP A 48 -5.42 -3.38 4.15
CA TRP A 48 -4.09 -2.90 3.73
C TRP A 48 -3.32 -3.95 2.93
N ALA A 49 -3.25 -5.19 3.42
CA ALA A 49 -2.56 -6.27 2.73
C ALA A 49 -3.19 -6.56 1.35
N LYS A 50 -4.52 -6.55 1.24
CA LYS A 50 -5.21 -6.70 -0.04
C LYS A 50 -4.90 -5.55 -1.02
N THR A 51 -4.88 -4.31 -0.53
CA THR A 51 -4.51 -3.16 -1.37
C THR A 51 -3.03 -3.20 -1.75
N GLY A 52 -2.13 -3.60 -0.83
CA GLY A 52 -0.70 -3.73 -1.09
C GLY A 52 -0.36 -4.79 -2.12
N ALA A 53 -1.01 -5.95 -2.07
CA ALA A 53 -0.84 -7.01 -3.06
C ALA A 53 -1.19 -6.52 -4.48
N LEU A 54 -2.27 -5.75 -4.61
CA LEU A 54 -2.64 -5.13 -5.88
C LEU A 54 -1.57 -4.13 -6.36
N LEU A 55 -1.04 -3.31 -5.46
CA LEU A 55 0.00 -2.34 -5.78
C LEU A 55 1.31 -3.00 -6.26
N LEU A 56 1.69 -4.13 -5.64
CA LEU A 56 2.85 -4.92 -6.04
C LEU A 56 2.68 -5.56 -7.42
N GLN A 57 1.48 -6.08 -7.72
CA GLN A 57 1.17 -6.66 -9.04
C GLN A 57 1.18 -5.62 -10.17
N VAL A 58 0.79 -4.38 -9.89
CA VAL A 58 0.86 -3.29 -10.87
C VAL A 58 2.32 -2.97 -11.20
N GLU A 59 3.21 -2.98 -10.21
CA GLU A 59 4.64 -2.72 -10.41
C GLU A 59 5.29 -3.82 -11.26
N GLU A 60 4.95 -5.09 -11.02
CA GLU A 60 5.43 -6.22 -11.83
C GLU A 60 4.87 -6.24 -13.26
N ARG A 61 3.63 -5.77 -13.46
CA ARG A 61 2.99 -5.68 -14.78
C ARG A 61 3.40 -4.45 -15.59
N THR A 62 4.26 -3.59 -15.06
CA THR A 62 4.81 -2.45 -15.79
C THR A 62 6.30 -2.68 -16.14
N PRO A 63 6.66 -3.68 -16.97
CA PRO A 63 7.98 -3.70 -17.58
C PRO A 63 7.99 -2.62 -18.67
N GLY A 64 8.43 -1.42 -18.31
CA GLY A 64 8.74 -0.38 -19.28
C GLY A 64 7.71 0.74 -19.35
N THR A 65 8.11 1.88 -18.81
CA THR A 65 8.31 3.08 -19.64
C THR A 65 9.17 2.72 -20.88
N ALA A 66 8.62 1.92 -21.79
CA ALA A 66 9.12 1.64 -23.13
C ALA A 66 8.65 2.73 -24.11
N PHE A 67 8.67 3.99 -23.65
CA PHE A 67 8.32 5.18 -24.44
C PHE A 67 9.50 6.16 -24.54
N ALA A 68 10.74 5.69 -24.37
CA ALA A 68 11.93 6.55 -24.36
C ALA A 68 12.94 6.32 -25.50
N ASP A 69 12.67 5.43 -26.47
CA ASP A 69 13.57 5.19 -27.62
C ASP A 69 12.90 5.47 -28.97
N ILE A 70 12.21 6.61 -29.09
CA ILE A 70 11.93 7.22 -30.40
C ILE A 70 12.63 8.58 -30.43
N ARG A 71 13.95 8.57 -30.49
CA ARG A 71 14.72 9.74 -30.93
C ARG A 71 15.62 9.35 -32.09
N GLU A 72 15.29 9.96 -33.23
CA GLU A 72 16.18 10.28 -34.34
C GLU A 72 17.00 9.14 -34.93
N THR A 73 16.36 8.35 -35.79
CA THR A 73 17.02 8.01 -37.07
C THR A 73 16.84 9.20 -38.02
N SER A 74 17.88 10.01 -38.13
CA SER A 74 18.13 10.90 -39.28
C SER A 74 19.47 10.54 -39.89
#